data_AF-A0A8B6EDS0-F1
#
_entry.id   AF-A0A8B6EDS0-F1
#
_cell.length_a   1.000
_cell.length_b   1.000
_cell.length_c   1.000
_cell.angle_alpha   90.00
_cell.angle_beta   90.00
_cell.angle_gamma   90.00
#
_symmetry.space_group_name_H-M   'P 1'
#
loop_
_entity.id
_entity.type
_entity.pdbx_description
1 polymer ?
#
loop_
_entity_poly.entity_id
_entity_poly.type
_entity_poly.pdbx_seq_one_letter_code
_entity_poly.pdbx_strand_id
1 'polypeptide(L)' 'EIELKRQDPSIKGQLNTEEFITLFKEVSTRPEIYFLLVRYASNADYLTTDDLLLFLEAEQG' A
#
# COMPACT_ATOMS: atom_id res chain seq x y z
N GLU A 1 4.26 7.48 38.83
CA GLU A 1 5.08 6.46 38.17
C GLU A 1 4.34 6.02 36.92
N ILE A 2 4.96 6.20 35.75
CA ILE A 2 4.37 5.79 34.47
C ILE A 2 4.62 4.30 34.37
N GLU A 3 3.57 3.51 34.49
CA GLU A 3 3.63 2.07 34.37
C GLU A 3 4.00 1.72 32.92
N LEU A 4 5.29 1.49 32.67
CA LEU A 4 5.77 0.89 31.43
C LEU A 4 5.10 -0.49 31.36
N LYS A 5 4.02 -0.60 30.58
CA LYS A 5 3.48 -1.88 30.15
C LYS A 5 4.62 -2.64 29.50
N ARG A 6 5.17 -3.62 30.21
CA ARG A 6 6.15 -4.57 29.67
C ARG A 6 5.46 -5.24 28.48
N GLN A 7 5.90 -4.90 27.28
CA GLN A 7 5.54 -5.62 26.07
C GLN A 7 5.87 -7.09 26.32
N ASP A 8 4.90 -7.97 26.10
CA ASP A 8 5.13 -9.41 26.18
C ASP A 8 6.30 -9.74 25.24
N PRO A 9 7.39 -10.35 25.73
CA PRO A 9 8.56 -10.66 24.91
C PRO A 9 8.24 -11.52 23.68
N SER A 10 7.10 -12.22 23.68
CA SER A 10 6.56 -12.96 22.53
C SER A 10 6.20 -12.05 21.33
N ILE A 11 5.82 -10.79 21.58
CA ILE A 11 5.36 -9.83 20.55
C ILE A 11 6.55 -9.09 19.91
N LYS A 12 7.74 -9.17 20.51
CA LYS A 12 8.91 -8.43 20.01
C LYS A 12 9.37 -8.97 18.65
N GLY A 13 9.32 -8.11 17.64
CA GLY A 13 9.75 -8.44 16.26
C GLY A 13 8.65 -9.07 15.40
N GLN A 14 7.41 -9.14 15.89
CA GLN A 14 6.26 -9.46 15.05
C GLN A 14 5.66 -8.18 14.49
N LEU A 15 5.18 -8.24 13.25
CA LEU A 15 4.38 -7.21 12.64
C LEU A 15 3.00 -7.80 12.37
N ASN A 16 1.97 -7.04 12.71
CA ASN A 16 0.64 -7.32 12.19
C ASN A 16 0.58 -6.94 10.70
N THR A 17 -0.49 -7.37 10.03
CA THR A 17 -0.66 -7.16 8.58
C THR A 17 -0.60 -5.69 8.17
N GLU A 18 -1.19 -4.78 8.95
CA GLU A 18 -1.21 -3.34 8.65
C GLU A 18 0.18 -2.71 8.79
N GLU A 19 0.91 -3.10 9.84
CA GLU A 19 2.28 -2.67 10.07
C GLU A 19 3.21 -3.14 8.95
N PHE A 20 3.06 -4.41 8.52
CA PHE A 20 3.82 -4.94 7.39
C PHE A 20 3.50 -4.20 6.09
N ILE A 21 2.22 -3.95 5.78
CA ILE A 21 1.82 -3.22 4.56
C ILE A 21 2.40 -1.82 4.55
N THR A 22 2.36 -1.12 5.69
CA THR A 22 2.90 0.23 5.82
C THR A 22 4.41 0.22 5.59
N LEU A 23 5.13 -0.63 6.31
CA LEU A 23 6.57 -0.77 6.16
C LEU A 23 6.96 -1.12 4.72
N PHE A 24 6.25 -2.07 4.11
CA PHE A 24 6.50 -2.50 2.73
C PHE A 24 6.35 -1.34 1.74
N LYS A 25 5.31 -0.51 1.90
CA LYS A 25 5.08 0.68 1.06
C LYS A 25 6.17 1.73 1.24
N GLU A 26 6.70 1.91 2.45
CA GLU A 26 7.75 2.90 2.74
C GLU A 26 9.12 2.50 2.15
N VAL A 27 9.46 1.20 2.19
CA VAL A 27 10.80 0.74 1.77
C VAL A 27 10.89 0.32 0.31
N SER A 28 9.78 -0.07 -0.31
CA SER A 28 9.78 -0.55 -1.69
C SER A 28 9.51 0.60 -2.66
N THR A 29 10.30 0.66 -3.74
CA THR A 29 9.97 1.48 -4.91
C THR A 29 9.29 0.59 -5.93
N ARG A 30 8.07 0.96 -6.34
CA ARG A 30 7.23 0.19 -7.27
C ARG A 30 6.93 1.02 -8.52
N PRO A 31 7.94 1.27 -9.38
CA PRO A 31 7.80 2.14 -10.54
C PRO A 31 6.70 1.68 -11.51
N GLU A 32 6.46 0.38 -11.59
CA GLU A 32 5.38 -0.19 -12.40
C GLU A 32 4.00 0.28 -11.92
N ILE A 33 3.78 0.41 -10.61
CA ILE A 33 2.52 0.93 -10.06
C ILE A 33 2.38 2.42 -10.39
N TYR A 34 3.47 3.18 -10.28
CA TYR A 34 3.48 4.59 -10.65
C TYR A 34 3.15 4.79 -12.14
N PHE A 35 3.74 4.01 -13.05
CA PHE A 35 3.44 4.10 -14.47
C PHE A 35 1.99 3.76 -14.80
N LEU A 36 1.39 2.79 -14.09
CA LEU A 36 -0.04 2.50 -14.22
C LEU A 36 -0.89 3.69 -13.79
N LEU A 37 -0.57 4.33 -12.67
CA LEU A 37 -1.29 5.52 -12.21
C LEU A 37 -1.15 6.69 -13.19
N VAL A 38 0.05 6.98 -13.69
CA VAL A 38 0.25 8.03 -14.71
C VAL A 38 -0.54 7.76 -15.98
N ARG A 39 -0.70 6.49 -16.36
CA ARG A 39 -1.39 6.09 -17.59
C ARG A 39 -2.91 6.12 -17.47
N TYR A 40 -3.45 5.69 -16.32
CA TYR A 40 -4.88 5.45 -16.14
C TYR A 40 -5.57 6.42 -15.19
N ALA A 41 -4.88 7.00 -14.20
CA ALA A 41 -5.48 8.03 -13.36
C ALA A 41 -5.58 9.31 -14.18
N SER A 42 -6.79 9.78 -14.45
CA SER A 42 -7.13 10.94 -15.29
C SER A 42 -6.53 12.28 -14.80
N ASN A 43 -5.20 12.36 -14.73
CA ASN A 43 -4.36 13.38 -14.09
C ASN A 43 -4.69 13.65 -12.61
N ALA A 44 -5.26 12.67 -11.92
CA ALA A 44 -5.59 12.74 -10.50
C ALA A 44 -4.67 11.84 -9.67
N ASP A 45 -4.60 12.09 -8.36
CA ASP A 45 -3.84 11.27 -7.41
C ASP A 45 -4.58 9.96 -7.02
N TYR A 46 -5.69 9.67 -7.69
CA TYR A 46 -6.54 8.51 -7.45
C TYR A 46 -7.16 8.02 -8.76
N LEU A 47 -7.56 6.74 -8.77
CA LEU A 47 -8.36 6.16 -9.85
C LEU A 47 -9.84 6.34 -9.53
N THR A 48 -10.60 6.84 -10.50
CA THR A 48 -12.06 6.70 -10.49
C THR A 48 -12.47 5.27 -10.82
N THR A 49 -13.74 4.94 -10.63
CA THR A 49 -14.28 3.63 -11.06
C THR A 49 -14.14 3.41 -12.55
N ASP A 50 -14.24 4.48 -13.35
CA ASP A 50 -14.14 4.43 -14.80
C ASP A 50 -12.68 4.24 -15.23
N ASP A 51 -11.74 4.94 -14.58
CA ASP A 51 -10.29 4.72 -14.79
C ASP A 51 -9.90 3.27 -14.48
N LEU A 52 -10.43 2.72 -13.38
CA LEU A 52 -10.18 1.34 -12.98
C LEU A 52 -10.76 0.34 -13.98
N LEU A 53 -11.97 0.59 -14.48
CA LEU A 53 -12.59 -0.24 -15.50
C LEU A 53 -11.73 -0.26 -16.78
N LEU A 54 -11.27 0.91 -17.23
CA LEU A 54 -10.40 1.03 -18.41
C LEU A 54 -9.09 0.26 -18.22
N PHE A 55 -8.47 0.34 -17.04
CA PHE A 55 -7.27 -0.44 -16.72
C PHE A 55 -7.53 -1.96 -16.84
N LEU A 56 -8.64 -2.44 -16.27
CA LEU A 56 -8.97 -3.87 -16.29
C LEU A 56 -9.21 -4.38 -17.72
N GLU A 57 -9.94 -3.62 -18.54
CA GLU A 57 -10.21 -4.00 -19.93
C GLU A 57 -8.96 -3.98 -20.80
N ALA A 58 -8.03 -3.04 -20.58
CA ALA A 58 -6.85 -2.85 -21.42
C ALA A 58 -5.67 -3.78 -21.06
N GLU A 59 -5.46 -4.07 -19.77
CA GLU A 59 -4.25 -4.75 -19.30
C GLU A 59 -4.53 -6.13 -18.69
N GLN A 60 -5.76 -6.40 -18.23
CA GLN A 60 -6.11 -7.61 -17.48
C GLN A 60 -7.19 -8.47 -18.17
N GLY A 61 -7.65 -8.04 -19.34
CA GLY A 61 -8.57 -8.75 -20.23
C GLY A 61 -7.87 -9.79 -21.10
#